data_AF-A0A0D7BI78-F1
#
_entry.id   AF-A0A0D7BI78-F1
#
_cell.length_a   1.000
_cell.length_b   1.000
_cell.length_c   1.000
_cell.angle_alpha   90.00
_cell.angle_beta   90.00
_cell.angle_gamma   90.00
#
_symmetry.space_group_name_H-M   'P 1'
#
loop_
_entity.id
_entity.type
_entity.pdbx_description
1 polymer ?
#
loop_
_entity_poly.entity_id
_entity_poly.type
_entity_poly.pdbx_seq_one_letter_code
_entity_poly.pdbx_strand_id
1 'polypeptide(L)'
;MLRGLYHVARNSRGSLPVYSDVRNAGSRYLVTIRNVDGTVSDLVKELQTTLLRDTGARVQAVRNRHVVIQGGMCKNDVVEWLASKGF
;
A
#
# COMPACT_ATOMS: atom_id res chain seq x y z
N MET A 1 -3.25 14.23 -19.63
CA MET A 1 -2.97 13.17 -18.64
C MET A 1 -2.60 13.83 -17.32
N LEU A 2 -3.48 13.84 -16.33
CA LEU A 2 -3.05 14.15 -14.97
C LEU A 2 -2.22 12.94 -14.52
N ARG A 3 -0.89 13.10 -14.46
CA ARG A 3 -0.04 12.20 -13.66
C ARG A 3 -0.67 12.17 -12.27
N GLY A 4 -0.95 10.97 -11.76
CA GLY A 4 -1.54 10.79 -10.44
C GLY A 4 -0.75 11.58 -9.40
N LEU A 5 -1.46 12.17 -8.43
CA LEU A 5 -0.87 13.00 -7.35
C LEU A 5 0.16 12.23 -6.51
N TYR A 6 0.30 10.92 -6.70
CA TYR A 6 1.29 10.07 -6.08
C TYR A 6 1.92 9.10 -7.10
N HIS A 7 3.11 8.61 -6.78
CA HIS A 7 3.82 7.57 -7.52
C HIS A 7 4.41 6.55 -6.54
N VAL A 8 4.47 5.28 -6.91
CA VAL A 8 5.12 4.23 -6.12
C VAL A 8 6.32 3.71 -6.89
N ALA A 9 7.53 4.11 -6.49
CA ALA A 9 8.74 3.69 -7.18
C ALA A 9 9.12 2.25 -6.82
N ARG A 10 9.48 1.45 -7.83
CA ARG A 10 10.05 0.11 -7.64
C ARG A 10 11.33 0.17 -6.79
N ASN A 11 11.61 -0.92 -6.09
CA ASN A 11 12.86 -1.04 -5.34
C ASN A 11 14.06 -1.23 -6.29
N SER A 12 15.28 -1.26 -5.75
CA SER A 12 16.52 -1.44 -6.53
C SER A 12 16.61 -2.75 -7.31
N ARG A 13 15.73 -3.73 -7.04
CA ARG A 13 15.60 -5.00 -7.78
C ARG A 13 14.43 -5.00 -8.77
N GLY A 14 13.79 -3.86 -9.00
CA GLY A 14 12.67 -3.70 -9.92
C GLY A 14 11.34 -4.25 -9.42
N SER A 15 11.22 -4.65 -8.14
CA SER A 15 9.96 -5.15 -7.57
C SER A 15 9.15 -4.02 -6.94
N LEU A 16 7.81 -4.18 -6.93
CA LEU A 16 6.93 -3.30 -6.16
C LEU A 16 7.25 -3.39 -4.67
N PRO A 17 7.39 -2.26 -3.96
CA PRO A 17 7.91 -2.22 -2.59
C PRO A 17 6.80 -2.52 -1.55
N VAL A 18 6.14 -3.67 -1.68
CA VAL A 18 5.05 -4.13 -0.81
C VAL A 18 5.52 -5.29 0.07
N TYR A 19 5.41 -5.11 1.39
CA TYR A 19 5.95 -6.05 2.38
C TYR A 19 4.89 -6.44 3.40
N SER A 20 4.84 -7.71 3.78
CA SER A 20 4.04 -8.19 4.92
C SER A 20 4.91 -8.29 6.17
N ASP A 21 4.34 -7.96 7.32
CA ASP A 21 4.93 -8.13 8.64
C ASP A 21 3.89 -8.77 9.57
N VAL A 22 4.28 -9.83 10.26
CA VAL A 22 3.43 -10.60 11.16
C VAL A 22 3.96 -10.46 12.57
N ARG A 23 3.17 -9.85 13.44
CA ARG A 23 3.54 -9.52 14.83
C ARG A 23 2.64 -10.24 15.83
N ASN A 24 2.95 -10.11 17.11
CA ASN A 24 2.16 -10.64 18.22
C ASN A 24 1.85 -12.14 18.06
N ALA A 25 2.91 -12.95 17.87
CA ALA A 25 2.81 -14.41 17.70
C ALA A 25 1.79 -14.85 16.63
N GLY A 26 1.70 -14.13 15.51
CA GLY A 26 0.82 -14.50 14.39
C GLY A 26 -0.53 -13.80 14.36
N SER A 27 -0.88 -13.01 15.38
CA SER A 27 -2.22 -12.38 15.47
C SER A 27 -2.32 -11.02 14.77
N ARG A 28 -1.21 -10.32 14.54
CA ARG A 28 -1.22 -8.98 13.94
C ARG A 28 -0.53 -8.95 12.58
N TYR A 29 -1.34 -8.90 11.53
CA TYR A 29 -0.90 -8.76 10.15
C TYR A 29 -0.84 -7.29 9.72
N LEU A 30 0.31 -6.91 9.17
CA LEU A 30 0.56 -5.60 8.60
C LEU A 30 1.06 -5.75 7.15
N VAL A 31 0.57 -4.90 6.25
CA VAL A 31 1.13 -4.74 4.91
C VAL A 31 1.66 -3.31 4.79
N THR A 32 2.89 -3.15 4.32
CA THR A 32 3.54 -1.84 4.15
C THR A 32 3.89 -1.62 2.68
N ILE A 33 3.48 -0.47 2.14
CA ILE A 33 3.89 0.04 0.83
C ILE A 33 4.93 1.13 1.07
N ARG A 34 6.13 0.99 0.49
CA ARG A 34 7.21 1.99 0.59
C ARG A 34 7.39 2.75 -0.73
N ASN A 35 8.35 3.68 -0.73
CA ASN A 35 8.75 4.49 -1.90
C ASN A 35 7.58 5.22 -2.54
N VAL A 36 6.69 5.79 -1.70
CA VAL A 36 5.59 6.60 -2.19
C VAL A 36 6.07 8.04 -2.30
N ASP A 37 6.06 8.56 -3.51
CA ASP A 37 6.33 9.96 -3.83
C ASP A 37 5.02 10.72 -4.06
N GLY A 38 5.02 12.03 -3.80
CA GLY A 38 3.84 12.88 -3.92
C GLY A 38 2.87 12.73 -2.73
N THR A 39 1.57 12.81 -3.00
CA THR A 39 0.50 12.89 -2.00
C THR A 39 0.13 11.50 -1.48
N VAL A 40 0.82 11.02 -0.45
CA VAL A 40 0.58 9.69 0.15
C VAL A 40 -0.85 9.53 0.66
N SER A 41 -1.51 10.60 1.11
CA SER A 41 -2.91 10.57 1.54
C SER A 41 -3.88 10.20 0.41
N ASP A 42 -3.58 10.53 -0.84
CA ASP A 42 -4.41 10.16 -1.98
C ASP A 42 -4.31 8.66 -2.25
N LEU A 43 -3.10 8.09 -2.15
CA LEU A 43 -2.92 6.64 -2.20
C LEU A 43 -3.69 5.93 -1.07
N VAL A 44 -3.64 6.46 0.16
CA VAL A 44 -4.42 5.92 1.29
C VAL A 44 -5.91 5.92 0.98
N LYS A 45 -6.44 7.08 0.54
CA LYS A 45 -7.85 7.26 0.21
C LYS A 45 -8.27 6.29 -0.90
N GLU A 46 -7.49 6.16 -1.95
CA GLU A 46 -7.83 5.30 -3.08
C GLU A 46 -7.77 3.81 -2.70
N LEU A 47 -6.78 3.38 -1.92
CA LEU A 47 -6.74 2.02 -1.38
C LEU A 47 -7.99 1.70 -0.57
N GLN A 48 -8.43 2.62 0.31
CA GLN A 48 -9.62 2.46 1.14
C GLN A 48 -10.91 2.44 0.33
N THR A 49 -11.04 3.25 -0.72
CA THR A 49 -12.29 3.35 -1.48
C THR A 49 -12.40 2.35 -2.62
N THR A 50 -11.28 1.73 -3.03
CA THR A 50 -11.23 0.74 -4.11
C THR A 50 -10.94 -0.64 -3.55
N LEU A 51 -9.66 -1.01 -3.44
CA LEU A 51 -9.20 -2.35 -3.10
C LEU A 51 -9.71 -2.86 -1.75
N LEU A 52 -9.76 -1.99 -0.73
CA LEU A 52 -9.96 -2.39 0.66
C LEU A 52 -11.33 -2.00 1.23
N ARG A 53 -12.25 -1.51 0.39
CA ARG A 53 -13.56 -0.97 0.79
C ARG A 53 -14.31 -1.87 1.77
N ASP A 54 -14.37 -3.17 1.48
CA ASP A 54 -15.21 -4.13 2.21
C ASP A 54 -14.40 -5.05 3.13
N THR A 55 -13.12 -4.74 3.37
CA THR A 55 -12.21 -5.62 4.12
C THR A 55 -12.15 -5.31 5.63
N GLY A 56 -12.62 -4.14 6.05
CA GLY A 56 -12.42 -3.63 7.41
C GLY A 56 -10.95 -3.29 7.76
N ALA A 57 -10.03 -3.39 6.79
CA ALA A 57 -8.63 -3.08 7.00
C ALA A 57 -8.43 -1.57 7.24
N ARG A 58 -7.55 -1.24 8.19
CA ARG A 58 -7.18 0.15 8.48
C ARG A 58 -5.96 0.53 7.64
N VAL A 59 -6.06 1.63 6.91
CA VAL A 59 -5.00 2.15 6.03
C VAL A 59 -4.55 3.50 6.55
N GLN A 60 -3.25 3.71 6.68
CA GLN A 60 -2.70 4.96 7.20
C GLN A 60 -1.38 5.33 6.51
N ALA A 61 -1.20 6.63 6.29
CA ALA A 61 0.09 7.18 5.88
C ALA A 61 1.03 7.24 7.10
N VAL A 62 2.29 6.87 6.90
CA VAL A 62 3.33 6.94 7.92
C VAL A 62 4.45 7.85 7.42
N ARG A 63 4.71 8.92 8.18
CA ARG A 63 5.77 9.91 7.91
C ARG A 63 5.75 10.47 6.48
N ASN A 64 4.55 10.56 5.88
CA ASN A 64 4.30 11.00 4.51
C ASN A 64 5.18 10.33 3.43
N ARG A 65 5.61 9.08 3.64
CA ARG A 65 6.49 8.34 2.71
C ARG A 65 6.12 6.87 2.51
N HIS A 66 5.25 6.35 3.37
CA HIS A 66 4.86 4.94 3.37
C HIS A 66 3.39 4.83 3.72
N VAL A 67 2.75 3.75 3.26
CA VAL A 67 1.41 3.36 3.70
C VAL A 67 1.51 2.08 4.51
N VAL A 68 0.78 2.02 5.62
CA VAL A 68 0.61 0.81 6.42
C VAL A 68 -0.86 0.42 6.40
N ILE A 69 -1.13 -0.84 6.08
CA ILE A 69 -2.43 -1.49 6.12
C ILE A 69 -2.40 -2.48 7.29
N GLN A 70 -3.38 -2.42 8.17
CA GLN A 70 -3.54 -3.33 9.31
C GLN A 70 -4.86 -4.08 9.19
N GLY A 71 -4.82 -5.38 9.48
CA GLY A 71 -6.03 -6.21 9.60
C GLY A 71 -6.40 -7.02 8.36
N GLY A 72 -5.45 -7.27 7.45
CA GLY A 72 -5.67 -8.12 6.30
C GLY A 72 -4.39 -8.74 5.75
N MET A 73 -4.48 -9.95 5.20
CA MET A 73 -3.41 -10.63 4.45
C MET A 73 -3.48 -10.27 2.96
N CYS A 74 -3.49 -8.98 2.64
CA CYS A 74 -3.76 -8.47 1.28
C CYS A 74 -2.50 -8.10 0.48
N LYS A 75 -1.32 -8.64 0.84
CA LYS A 75 -0.05 -8.27 0.18
C LYS A 75 -0.13 -8.48 -1.33
N ASN A 76 -0.61 -9.63 -1.79
CA ASN A 76 -0.65 -9.97 -3.21
C ASN A 76 -1.66 -9.09 -3.95
N ASP A 77 -2.85 -8.89 -3.38
CA ASP A 77 -3.87 -8.01 -3.97
C ASP A 77 -3.34 -6.56 -4.12
N VAL A 78 -2.60 -6.06 -3.12
CA VAL A 78 -1.97 -4.73 -3.18
C VAL A 78 -0.91 -4.68 -4.28
N VAL A 79 -0.10 -5.74 -4.46
CA VAL A 79 0.89 -5.81 -5.53
C VAL A 79 0.22 -5.79 -6.90
N GLU A 80 -0.80 -6.61 -7.11
CA GLU A 80 -1.54 -6.69 -8.37
C GLU A 80 -2.25 -5.38 -8.69
N TRP A 81 -2.87 -4.76 -7.68
CA TRP A 81 -3.51 -3.46 -7.82
C TRP A 81 -2.53 -2.35 -8.21
N LEU A 82 -1.36 -2.26 -7.55
CA LEU A 82 -0.32 -1.30 -7.93
C LEU A 82 0.24 -1.58 -9.33
N ALA A 83 0.43 -2.85 -9.70
CA ALA A 83 0.91 -3.24 -11.02
C ALA A 83 -0.10 -2.86 -12.12
N SER A 84 -1.40 -3.04 -11.90
CA SER A 84 -2.45 -2.67 -12.84
C SER A 84 -2.50 -1.15 -13.10
N LYS A 85 -1.99 -0.35 -12.17
CA LYS A 85 -1.84 1.12 -12.31
C LYS A 85 -0.56 1.53 -13.04
N GLY A 86 0.31 0.58 -13.39
CA GLY A 86 1.56 0.85 -14.10
C GLY A 86 2.71 1.32 -13.21
N PHE A 87 2.66 1.04 -11.90
CA PHE A 87 3.78 1.27 -10.99
C PHE A 87 4.80 0.12 -11.02
#